data_AF-A0A396FAM9-F1
#
_entry.id   AF-A0A396FAM9-F1
#
_cell.length_a   1.000
_cell.length_b   1.000
_cell.length_c   1.000
_cell.angle_alpha   90.00
_cell.angle_beta   90.00
_cell.angle_gamma   90.00
#
_symmetry.space_group_name_H-M   'P 1'
#
loop_
_entity.id
_entity.type
_entity.pdbx_description
1 polymer ?
#
loop_
_entity_poly.entity_id
_entity_poly.type
_entity_poly.pdbx_seq_one_letter_code
_entity_poly.pdbx_strand_id
1 'polypeptide(L)'
;MLFNLIVRANETQPMLTSRMFEGTPEQLTSAYRTGTGFDFNALAQLPTVMTREFESDDMGAVATLGYMDTPSINPVISKPILRFPSQALLNLGLLDENCWQNKRTHWRLCEGDPFRLFLNFLDNSPLTVGSERSSAHDPNLIAVMMPFTDDPSIDPVYSALIEGSKRAGKICKRADEILTPTDITEDIFKLIASSSSVIADITGLNSNVMFEAGYAIGMGKQTVFIHQGDVPKLPFDVSHRRVFRYNRNKDGLTILSDMIFKILMNAQ
;
A
#
# COMPACT_ATOMS: atom_id res chain seq x y z
N MET A 1 11.82 -4.20 11.36
CA MET A 1 11.82 -3.55 10.04
C MET A 1 12.10 -2.07 10.23
N LEU A 2 12.70 -1.41 9.24
CA LEU A 2 12.96 0.02 9.24
C LEU A 2 12.16 0.70 8.14
N PHE A 3 11.87 1.99 8.31
CA PHE A 3 11.29 2.84 7.28
C PHE A 3 11.88 4.25 7.35
N ASN A 4 11.83 4.97 6.22
CA ASN A 4 12.24 6.36 6.14
C ASN A 4 11.10 7.26 6.63
N LEU A 5 11.42 8.24 7.48
CA LEU A 5 10.54 9.35 7.81
C LEU A 5 11.21 10.64 7.34
N ILE A 6 10.59 11.32 6.37
CA ILE A 6 11.19 12.47 5.68
C ILE A 6 10.24 13.66 5.81
N VAL A 7 10.72 14.73 6.44
CA VAL A 7 10.03 16.02 6.55
C VAL A 7 10.79 17.03 5.70
N ARG A 8 10.10 17.81 4.86
CA ARG A 8 10.76 18.74 3.90
C ARG A 8 10.06 20.08 3.76
N ALA A 9 10.81 21.19 3.80
CA ALA A 9 10.29 22.51 3.45
C ALA A 9 10.02 22.64 1.95
N ASN A 10 10.88 22.04 1.12
CA ASN A 10 10.84 22.18 -0.33
C ASN A 10 11.23 20.88 -1.03
N GLU A 11 10.27 20.27 -1.71
CA GLU A 11 10.44 19.00 -2.43
C GLU A 11 11.28 19.13 -3.71
N THR A 12 11.47 20.36 -4.22
CA THR A 12 12.27 20.61 -5.43
C THR A 12 13.79 20.61 -5.18
N GLN A 13 14.22 20.69 -3.91
CA GLN A 13 15.63 20.85 -3.52
C GLN A 13 16.16 19.61 -2.79
N PRO A 14 17.35 19.09 -3.12
CA PRO A 14 17.89 17.90 -2.46
C PRO A 14 18.02 18.07 -0.94
N MET A 15 17.96 16.96 -0.22
CA MET A 15 18.21 16.96 1.23
C MET A 15 19.65 17.43 1.50
N LEU A 16 19.80 18.29 2.51
CA LEU A 16 21.13 18.66 2.99
C LEU A 16 21.75 17.45 3.72
N THR A 17 23.02 17.16 3.44
CA THR A 17 23.77 16.07 4.11
C THR A 17 23.73 16.17 5.63
N SER A 18 23.72 17.39 6.19
CA SER A 18 23.64 17.63 7.64
C SER A 18 22.27 17.31 8.26
N ARG A 19 21.24 17.08 7.43
CA ARG A 19 19.86 16.71 7.82
C ARG A 19 19.55 15.23 7.66
N MET A 20 20.49 14.47 7.09
CA MET A 20 20.37 13.03 6.93
C MET A 20 20.63 12.33 8.26
N PHE A 21 19.74 11.39 8.59
CA PHE A 21 19.72 10.65 9.85
C PHE A 21 19.64 11.51 11.11
N GLU A 22 19.12 12.73 11.01
CA GLU A 22 18.95 13.63 12.17
C GLU A 22 17.97 12.98 13.16
N GLY A 23 18.39 12.84 14.42
CA GLY A 23 17.62 12.15 15.47
C GLY A 23 17.55 10.62 15.31
N THR A 24 18.32 10.01 14.40
CA THR A 24 18.41 8.53 14.27
C THR A 24 19.57 7.99 15.12
N PRO A 25 19.35 6.97 15.97
CA PRO A 25 20.44 6.29 16.68
C PRO A 25 21.49 5.72 15.71
N GLU A 26 22.76 5.85 16.06
CA GLU A 26 23.88 5.46 15.17
C GLU A 26 23.79 3.99 14.74
N GLN A 27 23.35 3.09 15.66
CA GLN A 27 23.19 1.66 15.39
C GLN A 27 22.26 1.37 14.20
N LEU A 28 21.24 2.20 13.97
CA LEU A 28 20.32 2.03 12.86
C LEU A 28 20.90 2.57 11.54
N THR A 29 21.83 3.53 11.62
CA THR A 29 22.38 4.21 10.44
C THR A 29 23.57 3.49 9.81
N SER A 30 24.31 2.67 10.57
CA SER A 30 25.57 2.08 10.12
C SER A 30 25.42 1.27 8.82
N ALA A 31 24.31 0.55 8.66
CA ALA A 31 24.02 -0.25 7.47
C ALA A 31 23.66 0.58 6.22
N TYR A 32 23.37 1.87 6.38
CA TYR A 32 22.93 2.78 5.31
C TYR A 32 23.94 3.89 5.02
N ARG A 33 25.15 3.79 5.60
CA ARG A 33 26.28 4.68 5.31
C ARG A 33 27.24 3.98 4.35
N THR A 34 27.78 4.76 3.42
CA THR A 34 28.93 4.36 2.61
C THR A 34 30.17 5.11 3.09
N GLY A 35 31.36 4.71 2.65
CA GLY A 35 32.61 5.38 3.04
C GLY A 35 32.65 6.88 2.68
N THR A 36 31.80 7.34 1.75
CA THR A 36 31.76 8.73 1.27
C THR A 36 30.39 9.40 1.41
N GLY A 37 29.38 8.73 1.99
CA GLY A 37 28.02 9.27 2.06
C GLY A 37 26.98 8.27 2.53
N PHE A 38 25.89 8.14 1.76
CA PHE A 38 24.72 7.31 2.10
C PHE A 38 24.46 6.27 1.02
N ASP A 39 23.97 5.10 1.44
CA ASP A 39 23.53 4.05 0.52
C ASP A 39 22.07 4.30 0.12
N PHE A 40 21.87 5.15 -0.89
CA PHE A 40 20.54 5.45 -1.39
C PHE A 40 19.86 4.24 -2.04
N ASN A 41 20.62 3.24 -2.50
CA ASN A 41 20.01 2.02 -3.04
C ASN A 41 19.33 1.25 -1.92
N ALA A 42 20.00 1.07 -0.78
CA ALA A 42 19.42 0.44 0.39
C ALA A 42 18.26 1.26 0.98
N LEU A 43 18.40 2.59 1.04
CA LEU A 43 17.34 3.47 1.55
C LEU A 43 16.08 3.43 0.68
N ALA A 44 16.22 3.35 -0.65
CA ALA A 44 15.09 3.26 -1.58
C ALA A 44 14.28 1.96 -1.46
N GLN A 45 14.87 0.89 -0.90
CA GLN A 45 14.15 -0.35 -0.62
C GLN A 45 13.26 -0.27 0.62
N LEU A 46 13.45 0.74 1.47
CA LEU A 46 12.62 0.92 2.66
C LEU A 46 11.32 1.65 2.31
N PRO A 47 10.19 1.29 2.94
CA PRO A 47 9.01 2.13 2.93
C PRO A 47 9.36 3.54 3.40
N THR A 48 8.71 4.54 2.82
CA THR A 48 9.01 5.95 3.06
C THR A 48 7.74 6.70 3.37
N VAL A 49 7.69 7.25 4.58
CA VAL A 49 6.72 8.26 4.98
C VAL A 49 7.32 9.63 4.68
N MET A 50 6.66 10.41 3.84
CA MET A 50 7.11 11.75 3.45
C MET A 50 6.03 12.78 3.72
N THR A 51 6.41 13.94 4.24
CA THR A 51 5.51 15.07 4.40
C THR A 51 6.25 16.39 4.28
N ARG A 52 5.52 17.46 3.97
CA ARG A 52 6.08 18.81 4.08
C ARG A 52 6.24 19.21 5.55
N GLU A 53 7.04 20.23 5.81
CA GLU A 53 7.01 20.90 7.11
C GLU A 53 5.61 21.47 7.39
N PHE A 54 5.15 21.34 8.63
CA PHE A 54 3.81 21.76 9.06
C PHE A 54 3.77 22.14 10.55
N GLU A 55 2.84 23.05 10.89
CA GLU A 55 2.51 23.41 12.27
C GLU A 55 1.45 22.47 12.84
N SER A 56 1.36 22.31 14.17
CA SER A 56 0.41 21.36 14.79
C SER A 56 -1.08 21.69 14.54
N ASP A 57 -1.39 22.92 14.13
CA ASP A 57 -2.73 23.38 13.76
C ASP A 57 -3.00 23.37 12.24
N ASP A 58 -2.02 22.94 11.44
CA ASP A 58 -2.12 22.85 9.98
C ASP A 58 -2.88 21.60 9.55
N MET A 59 -4.21 21.70 9.55
CA MET A 59 -5.11 20.63 9.12
C MET A 59 -5.02 20.30 7.62
N GLY A 60 -4.33 21.13 6.82
CA GLY A 60 -4.15 20.92 5.38
C GLY A 60 -2.86 20.17 5.02
N ALA A 61 -1.99 19.88 6.00
CA ALA A 61 -0.78 19.11 5.78
C ALA A 61 -1.12 17.62 5.53
N VAL A 62 -0.62 17.09 4.43
CA VAL A 62 -0.80 15.69 4.04
C VAL A 62 0.56 14.99 4.03
N ALA A 63 0.61 13.83 4.65
CA ALA A 63 1.73 12.90 4.57
C ALA A 63 1.39 11.78 3.59
N THR A 64 2.42 11.22 2.98
CA THR A 64 2.33 10.09 2.06
C THR A 64 3.17 8.94 2.59
N LEU A 65 2.68 7.71 2.44
CA LEU A 65 3.48 6.50 2.62
C LEU A 65 3.61 5.82 1.27
N GLY A 66 4.83 5.48 0.86
CA GLY A 66 5.11 4.83 -0.41
C GLY A 66 6.54 4.32 -0.47
N TYR A 67 7.04 4.12 -1.68
CA TYR A 67 8.45 3.85 -1.96
C TYR A 67 8.99 4.96 -2.83
N MET A 68 10.29 5.24 -2.69
CA MET A 68 10.95 6.21 -3.55
C MET A 68 10.97 5.73 -4.99
N ASP A 69 10.69 6.62 -5.93
CA ASP A 69 10.72 6.31 -7.36
C ASP A 69 12.13 5.87 -7.79
N THR A 70 13.16 6.51 -7.23
CA THR A 70 14.58 6.18 -7.49
C THR A 70 15.46 6.44 -6.26
N PRO A 71 16.60 5.72 -6.11
CA PRO A 71 17.65 6.03 -5.15
C PRO A 71 18.17 7.47 -5.31
N SER A 72 17.85 8.36 -4.37
CA SER A 72 18.22 9.78 -4.49
C SER A 72 18.26 10.49 -3.14
N ILE A 73 19.14 11.50 -3.04
CA ILE A 73 19.13 12.48 -1.95
C ILE A 73 17.95 13.47 -2.06
N ASN A 74 17.32 13.54 -3.23
CA ASN A 74 16.06 14.24 -3.45
C ASN A 74 14.95 13.19 -3.68
N PRO A 75 14.38 12.62 -2.61
CA PRO A 75 13.40 11.54 -2.72
C PRO A 75 12.09 12.08 -3.32
N VAL A 76 11.49 11.28 -4.21
CA VAL A 76 10.18 11.53 -4.83
C VAL A 76 9.34 10.28 -4.69
N ILE A 77 8.06 10.45 -4.34
CA ILE A 77 7.06 9.38 -4.30
C ILE A 77 5.93 9.80 -5.23
N SER A 78 6.04 9.46 -6.51
CA SER A 78 5.02 9.83 -7.51
C SER A 78 3.75 8.99 -7.37
N LYS A 79 3.86 7.79 -6.77
CA LYS A 79 2.75 6.85 -6.58
C LYS A 79 2.66 6.44 -5.11
N PRO A 80 2.08 7.29 -4.24
CA PRO A 80 1.93 6.95 -2.83
C PRO A 80 0.96 5.76 -2.67
N ILE A 81 1.26 4.89 -1.70
CA ILE A 81 0.37 3.79 -1.26
C ILE A 81 -0.75 4.35 -0.39
N LEU A 82 -0.40 5.23 0.56
CA LEU A 82 -1.36 5.91 1.44
C LEU A 82 -1.12 7.42 1.42
N ARG A 83 -2.22 8.16 1.58
CA ARG A 83 -2.21 9.58 1.95
C ARG A 83 -3.02 9.74 3.23
N PHE A 84 -2.53 10.55 4.16
CA PHE A 84 -3.21 10.79 5.43
C PHE A 84 -2.81 12.15 6.01
N PRO A 85 -3.62 12.74 6.90
CA PRO A 85 -3.26 14.00 7.56
C PRO A 85 -1.93 13.88 8.30
N SER A 86 -1.02 14.84 8.10
CA SER A 86 0.33 14.81 8.73
C SER A 86 0.26 14.78 10.25
N GLN A 87 -0.83 15.25 10.85
CA GLN A 87 -1.10 15.15 12.29
C GLN A 87 -1.06 13.71 12.81
N ALA A 88 -1.35 12.71 11.97
CA ALA A 88 -1.23 11.29 12.34
C ALA A 88 0.20 10.93 12.79
N LEU A 89 1.22 11.60 12.26
CA LEU A 89 2.62 11.38 12.63
C LEU A 89 2.91 11.83 14.08
N LEU A 90 2.25 12.89 14.54
CA LEU A 90 2.33 13.36 15.92
C LEU A 90 1.56 12.39 16.84
N ASN A 91 0.35 11.99 16.45
CA ASN A 91 -0.48 11.07 17.24
C ASN A 91 0.15 9.69 17.42
N LEU A 92 0.89 9.21 16.42
CA LEU A 92 1.65 7.94 16.47
C LEU A 92 2.98 8.08 17.22
N GLY A 93 3.35 9.28 17.67
CA GLY A 93 4.64 9.56 18.32
C GLY A 93 5.85 9.42 17.40
N LEU A 94 5.64 9.46 16.07
CA LEU A 94 6.72 9.41 15.08
C LEU A 94 7.42 10.77 14.95
N LEU A 95 6.68 11.86 15.18
CA LEU A 95 7.20 13.21 15.32
C LEU A 95 6.88 13.73 16.72
N ASP A 96 7.82 14.49 17.28
CA ASP A 96 7.62 15.24 18.53
C ASP A 96 7.50 16.73 18.23
N GLU A 97 6.33 17.30 18.52
CA GLU A 97 6.03 18.73 18.34
C GLU A 97 6.86 19.63 19.26
N ASN A 98 7.25 19.12 20.44
CA ASN A 98 8.07 19.88 21.39
C ASN A 98 9.52 20.01 20.90
N CYS A 99 9.91 19.21 19.92
CA CYS A 99 11.27 19.13 19.39
C CYS A 99 11.40 19.64 17.95
N TRP A 100 10.43 20.43 17.45
CA TRP A 100 10.46 21.07 16.12
C TRP A 100 10.56 20.08 14.95
N GLN A 101 10.33 18.78 15.17
CA GLN A 101 10.59 17.75 14.17
C GLN A 101 9.62 17.83 12.98
N ASN A 102 8.42 18.35 13.19
CA ASN A 102 7.45 18.64 12.12
C ASN A 102 7.74 19.96 11.39
N LYS A 103 8.57 20.84 11.96
CA LYS A 103 8.80 22.22 11.51
C LYS A 103 10.16 22.43 10.86
N ARG A 104 10.86 21.33 10.54
CA ARG A 104 12.22 21.40 10.03
C ARG A 104 12.52 20.20 9.14
N THR A 105 13.28 20.46 8.09
CA THR A 105 13.66 19.44 7.12
C THR A 105 14.62 18.45 7.75
N HIS A 106 14.26 17.18 7.78
CA HIS A 106 15.11 16.08 8.20
C HIS A 106 14.70 14.75 7.56
N TRP A 107 15.65 13.82 7.51
CA TRP A 107 15.40 12.44 7.15
C TRP A 107 15.84 11.56 8.32
N ARG A 108 14.92 10.76 8.85
CA ARG A 108 15.19 9.80 9.94
C ARG A 108 14.89 8.37 9.52
N LEU A 109 15.59 7.41 10.11
CA LEU A 109 15.16 6.01 10.09
C LEU A 109 14.34 5.72 11.35
N CYS A 110 13.17 5.15 11.17
CA CYS A 110 12.29 4.75 12.25
C CYS A 110 12.16 3.22 12.30
N GLU A 111 12.11 2.66 13.51
CA GLU A 111 11.84 1.25 13.72
C GLU A 111 10.33 0.95 13.64
N GLY A 112 9.99 -0.18 13.05
CA GLY A 112 8.61 -0.65 12.96
C GLY A 112 8.17 -0.92 11.52
N ASP A 113 6.91 -1.33 11.39
CA ASP A 113 6.22 -1.46 10.12
C ASP A 113 5.27 -0.27 9.94
N PRO A 114 5.58 0.70 9.05
CA PRO A 114 4.72 1.86 8.89
C PRO A 114 3.32 1.45 8.44
N PHE A 115 3.20 0.44 7.58
CA PHE A 115 1.89 -0.04 7.12
C PHE A 115 1.03 -0.43 8.32
N ARG A 116 1.56 -1.23 9.24
CA ARG A 116 0.84 -1.63 10.45
C ARG A 116 0.54 -0.47 11.40
N LEU A 117 1.45 0.50 11.53
CA LEU A 117 1.23 1.69 12.35
C LEU A 117 0.07 2.54 11.82
N PHE A 118 -0.01 2.71 10.49
CA PHE A 118 -1.07 3.50 9.85
C PHE A 118 -2.38 2.73 9.69
N LEU A 119 -2.40 1.39 9.74
CA LEU A 119 -3.65 0.63 9.84
C LEU A 119 -4.48 1.05 11.06
N ASN A 120 -3.85 1.23 12.21
CA ASN A 120 -4.55 1.72 13.40
C ASN A 120 -5.10 3.14 13.21
N PHE A 121 -4.45 3.97 12.39
CA PHE A 121 -4.98 5.29 12.06
C PHE A 121 -6.20 5.18 11.15
N LEU A 122 -6.19 4.28 10.17
CA LEU A 122 -7.33 4.05 9.28
C LEU A 122 -8.54 3.50 10.04
N ASP A 123 -8.31 2.60 10.99
CA ASP A 123 -9.36 2.04 11.86
C ASP A 123 -9.94 3.07 12.85
N ASN A 124 -9.13 4.03 13.31
CA ASN A 124 -9.51 5.02 14.33
C ASN A 124 -9.71 6.45 13.78
N SER A 125 -9.64 6.64 12.47
CA SER A 125 -9.80 7.96 11.88
C SER A 125 -11.24 8.44 12.11
N PRO A 126 -11.45 9.60 12.78
CA PRO A 126 -12.77 10.20 12.93
C PRO A 126 -13.20 10.90 11.62
N LEU A 127 -12.86 10.33 10.47
CA LEU A 127 -13.48 10.65 9.19
C LEU A 127 -14.84 9.97 9.19
N THR A 128 -15.85 10.63 9.76
CA THR A 128 -17.30 10.41 9.56
C THR A 128 -17.70 9.07 8.93
N VAL A 129 -17.35 7.97 9.57
CA VAL A 129 -18.13 6.75 9.54
C VAL A 129 -18.51 6.60 10.99
N GLY A 130 -19.73 7.05 11.29
CA GLY A 130 -20.36 6.73 12.55
C GLY A 130 -20.11 5.25 12.83
N SER A 131 -19.92 4.95 14.11
CA SER A 131 -19.84 3.60 14.64
C SER A 131 -21.06 2.78 14.19
N GLU A 132 -20.99 2.29 12.98
CA GLU A 132 -21.77 1.21 12.42
C GLU A 132 -20.71 0.20 12.03
N ARG A 133 -20.42 -0.70 12.96
CA ARG A 133 -19.85 -2.03 12.67
C ARG A 133 -20.87 -2.83 11.82
N SER A 134 -21.19 -2.28 10.66
CA SER A 134 -22.19 -2.70 9.70
C SER A 134 -21.82 -2.09 8.33
N SER A 135 -20.57 -2.28 7.87
CA SER A 135 -20.41 -2.46 6.44
C SER A 135 -21.09 -3.79 6.15
N ALA A 136 -22.30 -3.76 5.59
CA ALA A 136 -23.03 -4.97 5.20
C ALA A 136 -22.07 -5.85 4.40
N HIS A 137 -21.59 -6.92 5.04
CA HIS A 137 -20.65 -7.85 4.44
C HIS A 137 -21.40 -8.56 3.33
N ASP A 138 -21.12 -8.20 2.08
CA ASP A 138 -21.79 -8.83 0.95
C ASP A 138 -21.12 -10.19 0.71
N PRO A 139 -21.81 -11.32 1.00
CA PRO A 139 -21.23 -12.65 0.84
C PRO A 139 -20.93 -12.97 -0.63
N ASN A 140 -21.42 -12.17 -1.57
CA ASN A 140 -21.23 -12.37 -3.00
C ASN A 140 -20.19 -11.43 -3.61
N LEU A 141 -19.72 -10.42 -2.87
CA LEU A 141 -18.77 -9.44 -3.38
C LEU A 141 -17.32 -9.92 -3.21
N ILE A 142 -16.55 -9.86 -4.28
CA ILE A 142 -15.11 -10.11 -4.30
C ILE A 142 -14.41 -8.82 -4.69
N ALA A 143 -13.48 -8.37 -3.84
CA ALA A 143 -12.62 -7.25 -4.17
C ALA A 143 -11.44 -7.71 -5.03
N VAL A 144 -11.11 -6.96 -6.08
CA VAL A 144 -9.96 -7.24 -6.95
C VAL A 144 -8.91 -6.14 -6.77
N MET A 145 -7.72 -6.54 -6.32
CA MET A 145 -6.55 -5.67 -6.15
C MET A 145 -5.56 -6.00 -7.26
N MET A 146 -5.26 -5.04 -8.14
CA MET A 146 -4.32 -5.24 -9.24
C MET A 146 -3.69 -3.91 -9.66
N PRO A 147 -2.52 -3.92 -10.31
CA PRO A 147 -1.92 -2.69 -10.80
C PRO A 147 -2.84 -1.97 -11.79
N PHE A 148 -3.01 -0.66 -11.66
CA PHE A 148 -3.77 0.17 -12.59
C PHE A 148 -2.98 0.43 -13.89
N THR A 149 -2.67 -0.63 -14.64
CA THR A 149 -1.95 -0.52 -15.93
C THR A 149 -2.89 -0.24 -17.08
N ASP A 150 -4.07 -0.85 -17.08
CA ASP A 150 -5.07 -0.74 -18.12
C ASP A 150 -6.41 -0.27 -17.54
N ASP A 151 -7.18 0.46 -18.34
CA ASP A 151 -8.56 0.83 -17.98
C ASP A 151 -9.41 -0.42 -17.73
N PRO A 152 -10.27 -0.45 -16.69
CA PRO A 152 -11.02 -1.66 -16.32
C PRO A 152 -11.87 -2.20 -17.46
N SER A 153 -12.40 -1.33 -18.31
CA SER A 153 -13.31 -1.70 -19.40
C SER A 153 -12.64 -2.49 -20.53
N ILE A 154 -11.31 -2.45 -20.61
CA ILE A 154 -10.53 -3.11 -21.65
C ILE A 154 -9.49 -4.09 -21.10
N ASP A 155 -9.38 -4.25 -19.78
CA ASP A 155 -8.38 -5.14 -19.19
C ASP A 155 -8.81 -6.61 -19.33
N PRO A 156 -8.10 -7.41 -20.16
CA PRO A 156 -8.46 -8.79 -20.43
C PRO A 156 -8.24 -9.71 -19.21
N VAL A 157 -7.32 -9.35 -18.30
CA VAL A 157 -7.12 -10.11 -17.05
C VAL A 157 -8.33 -9.90 -16.15
N TYR A 158 -8.72 -8.64 -15.95
CA TYR A 158 -9.88 -8.31 -15.12
C TYR A 158 -11.18 -8.92 -15.67
N SER A 159 -11.36 -8.89 -17.00
CA SER A 159 -12.49 -9.54 -17.68
C SER A 159 -12.57 -11.04 -17.38
N ALA A 160 -11.43 -11.74 -17.37
CA ALA A 160 -11.38 -13.16 -17.02
C ALA A 160 -11.73 -13.42 -15.55
N LEU A 161 -11.34 -12.52 -14.63
CA LEU A 161 -11.71 -12.60 -13.21
C LEU A 161 -13.22 -12.41 -13.01
N ILE A 162 -13.82 -11.44 -13.72
CA ILE A 162 -15.27 -11.21 -13.72
C ILE A 162 -16.01 -12.46 -14.22
N GLU A 163 -15.60 -13.01 -15.37
CA GLU A 163 -16.20 -14.21 -15.97
C GLU A 163 -16.17 -15.41 -15.00
N GLY A 164 -15.00 -15.71 -14.43
CA GLY A 164 -14.83 -16.83 -13.50
C GLY A 164 -15.67 -16.66 -12.22
N SER A 165 -15.71 -15.44 -11.69
CA SER A 165 -16.47 -15.13 -10.47
C SER A 165 -17.98 -15.11 -10.70
N LYS A 166 -18.43 -14.58 -11.84
CA LYS A 166 -19.84 -14.60 -12.25
C LYS A 166 -20.37 -16.03 -12.36
N ARG A 167 -19.57 -16.96 -12.92
CA ARG A 167 -19.92 -18.39 -12.98
C ARG A 167 -20.09 -19.02 -11.60
N ALA A 168 -19.39 -18.51 -10.58
CA ALA A 168 -19.53 -18.90 -9.18
C ALA A 168 -20.67 -18.16 -8.45
N GLY A 169 -21.48 -17.36 -9.14
CA GLY A 169 -22.54 -16.54 -8.53
C GLY A 169 -22.01 -15.36 -7.71
N LYS A 170 -20.77 -14.93 -7.96
CA LYS A 170 -20.09 -13.83 -7.27
C LYS A 170 -19.95 -12.61 -8.17
N ILE A 171 -19.82 -11.44 -7.54
CA ILE A 171 -19.63 -10.15 -8.19
C ILE A 171 -18.20 -9.70 -7.87
N CYS A 172 -17.38 -9.48 -8.89
CA CYS A 172 -16.09 -8.82 -8.70
C CYS A 172 -16.22 -7.32 -8.87
N LYS A 173 -15.47 -6.56 -8.07
CA LYS A 173 -15.26 -5.13 -8.27
C LYS A 173 -13.79 -4.79 -8.11
N ARG A 174 -13.29 -3.89 -8.96
CA ARG A 174 -11.98 -3.26 -8.84
C ARG A 174 -12.15 -1.87 -8.25
N ALA A 175 -11.17 -1.41 -7.48
CA ALA A 175 -11.33 -0.16 -6.73
C ALA A 175 -11.39 1.10 -7.61
N ASP A 176 -10.73 1.10 -8.77
CA ASP A 176 -10.78 2.20 -9.74
C ASP A 176 -12.11 2.29 -10.52
N GLU A 177 -13.02 1.31 -10.37
CA GLU A 177 -14.40 1.42 -10.86
C GLU A 177 -15.31 2.23 -9.91
N ILE A 178 -14.83 2.50 -8.69
CA ILE A 178 -15.58 3.23 -7.68
C ILE A 178 -15.42 4.74 -7.96
N LEU A 179 -16.37 5.30 -8.68
CA LEU A 179 -16.46 6.74 -8.94
C LEU A 179 -17.09 7.45 -7.74
N THR A 180 -16.31 7.72 -6.70
CA THR A 180 -16.75 8.54 -5.56
C THR A 180 -15.89 9.81 -5.45
N PRO A 181 -16.37 10.84 -4.74
CA PRO A 181 -15.55 12.00 -4.39
C PRO A 181 -14.59 11.73 -3.21
N THR A 182 -14.52 10.51 -2.66
CA THR A 182 -13.59 10.16 -1.57
C THR A 182 -12.19 9.81 -2.09
N ASP A 183 -11.19 9.80 -1.21
CA ASP A 183 -9.83 9.44 -1.60
C ASP A 183 -9.80 7.98 -2.08
N ILE A 184 -9.07 7.69 -3.16
CA ILE A 184 -9.01 6.36 -3.81
C ILE A 184 -8.62 5.29 -2.78
N THR A 185 -7.73 5.65 -1.85
CA THR A 185 -7.30 4.76 -0.76
C THR A 185 -8.46 4.37 0.18
N GLU A 186 -9.37 5.29 0.46
CA GLU A 186 -10.53 5.03 1.34
C GLU A 186 -11.53 4.07 0.68
N ASP A 187 -11.73 4.22 -0.63
CA ASP A 187 -12.60 3.34 -1.43
C ASP A 187 -12.05 1.93 -1.51
N ILE A 188 -10.74 1.77 -1.67
CA ILE A 188 -10.06 0.47 -1.64
C ILE A 188 -10.33 -0.23 -0.31
N PHE A 189 -10.18 0.46 0.82
CA PHE A 189 -10.43 -0.15 2.13
C PHE A 189 -11.88 -0.49 2.38
N LYS A 190 -12.81 0.38 1.98
CA LYS A 190 -14.25 0.11 2.07
C LYS A 190 -14.64 -1.09 1.21
N LEU A 191 -14.06 -1.22 0.02
CA LEU A 191 -14.27 -2.36 -0.87
C LEU A 191 -13.75 -3.66 -0.24
N ILE A 192 -12.52 -3.65 0.31
CA ILE A 192 -11.96 -4.82 1.01
C ILE A 192 -12.83 -5.19 2.21
N ALA A 193 -13.19 -4.22 3.05
CA ALA A 193 -13.97 -4.44 4.27
C ALA A 193 -15.37 -5.04 3.97
N SER A 194 -16.05 -4.56 2.92
CA SER A 194 -17.37 -5.03 2.53
C SER A 194 -17.38 -6.35 1.73
N SER A 195 -16.26 -6.74 1.12
CA SER A 195 -16.15 -7.97 0.33
C SER A 195 -16.04 -9.24 1.19
N SER A 196 -16.49 -10.38 0.66
CA SER A 196 -16.32 -11.70 1.30
C SER A 196 -14.93 -12.29 1.08
N SER A 197 -14.27 -11.91 -0.02
CA SER A 197 -12.96 -12.43 -0.42
C SER A 197 -12.24 -11.43 -1.31
N VAL A 198 -10.93 -11.58 -1.42
CA VAL A 198 -10.07 -10.71 -2.22
C VAL A 198 -9.29 -11.53 -3.25
N ILE A 199 -9.20 -11.06 -4.48
CA ILE A 199 -8.26 -11.54 -5.49
C ILE A 199 -7.18 -10.47 -5.65
N ALA A 200 -5.91 -10.84 -5.45
CA ALA A 200 -4.77 -9.94 -5.56
C ALA A 200 -3.83 -10.37 -6.68
N ASP A 201 -3.69 -9.52 -7.71
CA ASP A 201 -2.70 -9.69 -8.78
C ASP A 201 -1.36 -9.08 -8.37
N ILE A 202 -0.46 -9.94 -7.90
CA ILE A 202 0.86 -9.54 -7.41
C ILE A 202 1.91 -9.51 -8.52
N THR A 203 1.49 -9.50 -9.79
CA THR A 203 2.40 -9.37 -10.93
C THR A 203 3.25 -8.10 -10.80
N GLY A 204 4.57 -8.27 -10.93
CA GLY A 204 5.53 -7.17 -10.78
C GLY A 204 5.72 -6.69 -9.33
N LEU A 205 5.11 -7.35 -8.34
CA LEU A 205 5.21 -7.02 -6.91
C LEU A 205 4.88 -5.56 -6.61
N ASN A 206 3.81 -5.05 -7.21
CA ASN A 206 3.36 -3.69 -6.97
C ASN A 206 3.12 -3.45 -5.46
N SER A 207 3.76 -2.43 -4.90
CA SER A 207 3.71 -2.17 -3.46
C SER A 207 2.31 -1.84 -2.94
N ASN A 208 1.46 -1.19 -3.74
CA ASN A 208 0.09 -0.88 -3.35
C ASN A 208 -0.70 -2.18 -3.22
N VAL A 209 -0.66 -3.03 -4.25
CA VAL A 209 -1.37 -4.33 -4.25
C VAL A 209 -0.88 -5.25 -3.13
N MET A 210 0.44 -5.25 -2.87
CA MET A 210 1.02 -6.03 -1.77
C MET A 210 0.50 -5.55 -0.41
N PHE A 211 0.41 -4.23 -0.21
CA PHE A 211 -0.15 -3.65 1.01
C PHE A 211 -1.65 -3.93 1.15
N GLU A 212 -2.43 -3.76 0.08
CA GLU A 212 -3.87 -4.04 0.05
C GLU A 212 -4.17 -5.52 0.34
N ALA A 213 -3.38 -6.43 -0.21
CA ALA A 213 -3.47 -7.85 0.08
C ALA A 213 -3.10 -8.15 1.55
N GLY A 214 -2.08 -7.48 2.08
CA GLY A 214 -1.70 -7.55 3.50
C GLY A 214 -2.84 -7.06 4.42
N TYR A 215 -3.47 -5.94 4.07
CA TYR A 215 -4.62 -5.41 4.79
C TYR A 215 -5.81 -6.38 4.77
N ALA A 216 -6.14 -6.94 3.60
CA ALA A 216 -7.20 -7.94 3.47
C ALA A 216 -6.94 -9.18 4.36
N ILE A 217 -5.70 -9.67 4.39
CA ILE A 217 -5.30 -10.77 5.29
C ILE A 217 -5.46 -10.36 6.75
N GLY A 218 -5.04 -9.15 7.12
CA GLY A 218 -5.18 -8.61 8.47
C GLY A 218 -6.63 -8.51 8.93
N MET A 219 -7.54 -8.19 8.01
CA MET A 219 -8.99 -8.21 8.23
C MET A 219 -9.61 -9.62 8.24
N GLY A 220 -8.81 -10.67 8.08
CA GLY A 220 -9.28 -12.06 8.05
C GLY A 220 -9.99 -12.45 6.74
N LYS A 221 -9.83 -11.67 5.67
CA LYS A 221 -10.43 -12.01 4.36
C LYS A 221 -9.69 -13.18 3.73
N GLN A 222 -10.43 -14.02 3.01
CA GLN A 222 -9.83 -15.02 2.15
C GLN A 222 -9.21 -14.34 0.92
N THR A 223 -7.88 -14.37 0.83
CA THR A 223 -7.13 -13.72 -0.26
C THR A 223 -6.54 -14.75 -1.24
N VAL A 224 -6.94 -14.66 -2.51
CA VAL A 224 -6.42 -15.46 -3.62
C VAL A 224 -5.36 -14.66 -4.35
N PHE A 225 -4.14 -15.18 -4.39
CA PHE A 225 -3.03 -14.53 -5.09
C PHE A 225 -2.89 -15.07 -6.51
N ILE A 226 -2.79 -14.18 -7.50
CA ILE A 226 -2.49 -14.52 -8.89
C ILE A 226 -1.22 -13.81 -9.37
N HIS A 227 -0.53 -14.41 -10.34
CA HIS A 227 0.68 -13.83 -10.93
C HIS A 227 0.82 -14.23 -12.41
N GLN A 228 1.22 -13.28 -13.26
CA GLN A 228 1.47 -13.51 -14.68
C GLN A 228 2.79 -14.26 -14.89
N GLY A 229 2.75 -15.39 -15.58
CA GLY A 229 3.95 -16.18 -15.88
C GLY A 229 4.58 -16.78 -14.61
N ASP A 230 5.87 -17.07 -14.67
CA ASP A 230 6.55 -17.76 -13.58
C ASP A 230 6.62 -16.90 -12.31
N VAL A 231 6.25 -17.49 -11.18
CA VAL A 231 6.19 -16.80 -9.89
C VAL A 231 7.63 -16.58 -9.41
N PRO A 232 8.06 -15.33 -9.19
CA PRO A 232 9.40 -15.03 -8.69
C PRO A 232 9.55 -15.47 -7.23
N LYS A 233 10.76 -15.33 -6.69
CA LYS A 233 10.95 -15.46 -5.24
C LYS A 233 10.14 -14.37 -4.53
N LEU A 234 9.08 -14.78 -3.84
CA LEU A 234 8.20 -13.87 -3.14
C LEU A 234 8.80 -13.40 -1.80
N PRO A 235 8.42 -12.19 -1.31
CA PRO A 235 8.75 -11.75 0.04
C PRO A 235 8.29 -12.75 1.10
N PHE A 236 9.00 -12.81 2.23
CA PHE A 236 8.76 -13.81 3.29
C PHE A 236 7.28 -13.84 3.74
N ASP A 237 6.65 -12.67 3.85
CA ASP A 237 5.27 -12.49 4.33
C ASP A 237 4.20 -13.16 3.45
N VAL A 238 4.48 -13.36 2.16
CA VAL A 238 3.59 -14.05 1.20
C VAL A 238 4.18 -15.33 0.64
N SER A 239 5.44 -15.64 0.94
CA SER A 239 6.17 -16.79 0.37
C SER A 239 5.55 -18.16 0.68
N HIS A 240 4.84 -18.25 1.80
CA HIS A 240 4.12 -19.45 2.24
C HIS A 240 2.69 -19.54 1.67
N ARG A 241 2.23 -18.51 0.95
CA ARG A 241 0.88 -18.45 0.37
C ARG A 241 0.89 -19.09 -1.01
N ARG A 242 -0.22 -19.76 -1.36
CA ARG A 242 -0.40 -20.32 -2.69
C ARG A 242 -0.65 -19.19 -3.68
N VAL A 243 0.16 -19.14 -4.74
CA VAL A 243 -0.01 -18.20 -5.86
C VAL A 243 -0.39 -18.97 -7.11
N PHE A 244 -1.42 -18.50 -7.78
CA PHE A 244 -1.96 -19.10 -8.98
C PHE A 244 -1.42 -18.40 -10.23
N ARG A 245 -0.77 -19.17 -11.10
CA ARG A 245 -0.16 -18.64 -12.32
C ARG A 245 -1.19 -18.50 -13.44
N TYR A 246 -1.10 -17.41 -14.21
CA TYR A 246 -1.83 -17.25 -15.47
C TYR A 246 -0.93 -16.73 -16.59
N ASN A 247 -1.41 -16.81 -17.83
CA ASN A 247 -0.80 -16.17 -18.99
C ASN A 247 -1.78 -15.17 -19.60
N ARG A 248 -1.29 -14.02 -20.07
CA ARG A 248 -2.14 -12.95 -20.64
C ARG A 248 -2.58 -13.20 -22.10
N ASN A 249 -2.41 -14.41 -22.61
CA ASN A 249 -2.91 -14.81 -23.93
C ASN A 249 -4.33 -15.41 -23.82
N LYS A 250 -5.01 -15.56 -24.96
CA LYS A 250 -6.42 -16.00 -25.00
C LYS A 250 -6.69 -17.30 -24.22
N ASP A 251 -5.83 -18.31 -24.41
CA ASP A 251 -5.98 -19.60 -23.74
C ASP A 251 -5.69 -19.48 -22.24
N GLY A 252 -4.66 -18.72 -21.86
CA GLY A 252 -4.29 -18.46 -20.48
C GLY A 252 -5.37 -17.73 -19.68
N LEU A 253 -6.08 -16.79 -20.31
CA LEU A 253 -7.20 -16.07 -19.70
C LEU A 253 -8.44 -16.96 -19.54
N THR A 254 -8.68 -17.88 -20.48
CA THR A 254 -9.73 -18.89 -20.36
C THR A 254 -9.43 -19.82 -19.17
N ILE A 255 -8.18 -20.27 -19.06
CA ILE A 255 -7.70 -21.08 -17.93
C ILE A 255 -7.81 -20.31 -16.61
N LEU A 256 -7.48 -19.01 -16.58
CA LEU A 256 -7.63 -18.17 -15.40
C LEU A 256 -9.09 -18.10 -14.94
N SER A 257 -10.02 -17.83 -15.86
CA SER A 257 -11.46 -17.81 -15.56
C SER A 257 -11.94 -19.14 -14.96
N ASP A 258 -11.58 -20.27 -15.58
CA ASP A 258 -11.89 -21.61 -15.06
C ASP A 258 -11.29 -21.88 -13.68
N MET A 259 -10.08 -21.40 -13.44
CA MET A 259 -9.38 -21.56 -12.18
C MET A 259 -10.05 -20.78 -11.06
N ILE A 260 -10.38 -19.50 -11.32
CA ILE A 260 -11.12 -18.65 -10.36
C ILE A 260 -12.46 -19.26 -10.02
N PHE A 261 -13.22 -19.73 -11.02
CA PHE A 261 -14.49 -20.43 -10.79
C PHE A 261 -14.32 -21.61 -9.83
N LYS A 262 -13.34 -22.49 -10.06
CA LYS A 262 -13.07 -23.66 -9.20
C LYS A 262 -12.66 -23.25 -7.78
N ILE A 263 -11.80 -22.24 -7.63
CA ILE A 263 -11.34 -21.75 -6.32
C ILE A 263 -12.54 -21.24 -5.51
N LEU A 264 -13.43 -20.46 -6.12
CA LEU A 264 -14.57 -19.85 -5.45
C LEU A 264 -15.67 -20.85 -5.09
N MET A 265 -15.81 -21.94 -5.86
CA MET A 265 -16.76 -23.02 -5.53
C MET A 265 -16.26 -23.94 -4.42
N ASN A 266 -14.95 -24.13 -4.29
CA ASN A 266 -14.36 -24.98 -3.23
C ASN A 266 -14.24 -24.26 -1.87
N ALA A 267 -14.50 -22.95 -1.82
CA ALA A 267 -14.41 -22.13 -0.62
C ALA A 267 -15.74 -22.04 0.15
N GLN A 268 -16.82 -22.68 -0.34
CA GLN A 268 -18.15 -22.71 0.27
C GLN A 268 -18.33 -23.90 1.22
#